data_AF-A0A2T2UE72-F1
#
_entry.id   AF-A0A2T2UE72-F1
#
_cell.length_a   1.000
_cell.length_b   1.000
_cell.length_c   1.000
_cell.angle_alpha   90.00
_cell.angle_beta   90.00
_cell.angle_gamma   90.00
#
_symmetry.space_group_name_H-M   'P 1'
#
loop_
_entity.id
_entity.type
_entity.pdbx_description
1 polymer ?
#
loop_
_entity_poly.entity_id
_entity_poly.type
_entity_poly.pdbx_seq_one_letter_code
_entity_poly.pdbx_strand_id
1 'polypeptide(L)' 'AAKLAIDTGKHPAILRDEVTTPGGTAIAAVSSLEEHGLRTMLINAVGTATERSEELNDE' A
#
# COMPACT_ATOMS: atom_id res chain seq x y z
N ALA A 1 6.87 5.93 4.20
CA ALA A 1 7.25 5.53 2.82
C ALA A 1 6.91 6.60 1.77
N ALA A 2 5.69 7.15 1.73
CA ALA A 2 5.28 8.12 0.69
C ALA A 2 6.27 9.28 0.49
N LYS A 3 6.72 9.94 1.58
CA LYS A 3 7.73 10.99 1.49
C LYS A 3 9.05 10.52 0.87
N LEU A 4 9.58 9.37 1.29
CA LEU A 4 10.81 8.80 0.73
C LEU A 4 10.63 8.41 -0.74
N ALA A 5 9.47 7.88 -1.14
CA ALA A 5 9.20 7.57 -2.54
C ALA A 5 9.20 8.82 -3.42
N ILE A 6 8.62 9.92 -2.93
CA ILE A 6 8.63 11.22 -3.63
C ILE A 6 10.05 11.79 -3.68
N ASP A 7 10.72 11.88 -2.53
CA ASP A 7 12.01 12.55 -2.42
C ASP A 7 13.14 11.79 -3.15
N THR A 8 13.08 10.45 -3.18
CA THR A 8 14.13 9.60 -3.79
C THR A 8 13.80 9.13 -5.20
N GLY A 9 12.53 9.23 -5.63
CA GLY A 9 12.05 8.65 -6.88
C GLY A 9 12.10 7.11 -6.94
N LYS A 10 12.50 6.43 -5.86
CA LYS A 10 12.56 4.97 -5.81
C LYS A 10 11.16 4.39 -5.75
N HIS A 11 10.98 3.26 -6.43
CA HIS A 11 9.75 2.49 -6.35
C HIS A 11 9.48 2.07 -4.88
N PRO A 12 8.24 2.18 -4.36
CA PRO A 12 7.92 1.84 -2.97
C PRO A 12 8.32 0.42 -2.55
N ALA A 13 8.32 -0.54 -3.49
CA ALA A 13 8.78 -1.90 -3.23
C ALA A 13 10.27 -1.93 -2.82
N ILE A 14 11.13 -1.15 -3.49
CA ILE A 14 12.55 -1.07 -3.17
C ILE A 14 12.75 -0.48 -1.78
N LEU A 15 12.03 0.60 -1.45
CA LEU A 15 12.12 1.25 -0.14
C LEU A 15 11.64 0.34 1.00
N ARG A 16 10.65 -0.52 0.75
CA ARG A 16 10.24 -1.55 1.70
C ARG A 16 11.34 -2.59 1.88
N ASP A 17 11.93 -3.06 0.78
CA ASP A 17 12.98 -4.09 0.82
C ASP A 17 14.24 -3.60 1.56
N GLU A 18 14.56 -2.31 1.45
CA GLU A 18 15.67 -1.66 2.18
C GLU A 18 15.51 -1.70 3.72
N VAL A 19 14.30 -1.92 4.24
CA VAL A 19 14.03 -1.98 5.70
C VAL A 19 13.57 -3.37 6.17
N THR A 20 13.43 -4.34 5.28
CA THR A 20 13.02 -5.71 5.62
C THR A 20 14.19 -6.67 5.53
N THR A 21 14.91 -6.82 6.65
CA THR A 21 15.98 -7.82 6.76
C THR A 21 15.41 -9.24 6.92
N PRO A 22 16.10 -10.29 6.45
CA PRO A 22 15.69 -11.68 6.64
C PRO A 22 15.48 -12.01 8.12
N GLY A 23 14.29 -12.52 8.47
CA GLY A 23 13.94 -12.87 9.86
C GLY A 23 13.73 -11.68 10.81
N GLY A 24 13.77 -10.45 10.30
CA GLY A 24 13.57 -9.23 11.11
C GLY A 24 12.12 -8.98 11.50
N THR A 25 11.91 -8.03 12.41
CA THR A 25 10.58 -7.61 12.87
C THR A 25 9.75 -6.96 11.76
N ALA A 26 10.39 -6.19 10.88
CA ALA A 26 9.73 -5.53 9.76
C ALA A 26 9.14 -6.52 8.75
N ILE A 27 9.89 -7.58 8.39
CA ILE A 27 9.39 -8.59 7.44
C ILE A 27 8.28 -9.44 8.06
N ALA A 28 8.34 -9.72 9.37
CA ALA A 28 7.25 -10.40 10.07
C ALA A 28 5.95 -9.57 10.04
N ALA A 29 6.04 -8.26 10.26
CA ALA A 29 4.90 -7.36 10.15
C ALA A 29 4.35 -7.32 8.71
N VAL A 30 5.22 -7.17 7.70
CA VAL A 30 4.82 -7.19 6.28
C VAL A 30 4.12 -8.50 5.94
N SER A 31 4.67 -9.65 6.34
CA SER A 31 4.06 -10.97 6.09
C SER A 31 2.65 -11.05 6.67
N SER A 32 2.43 -10.58 7.90
CA SER A 32 1.11 -10.57 8.52
C SER A 32 0.14 -9.66 7.77
N LEU A 33 0.58 -8.47 7.33
CA LEU A 33 -0.27 -7.56 6.54
C LEU A 33 -0.68 -8.15 5.19
N GLU A 34 0.23 -8.86 4.52
CA GLU A 34 -0.06 -9.53 3.24
C GLU A 34 -1.01 -10.74 3.43
N GLU A 35 -0.84 -11.52 4.51
CA GLU A 35 -1.76 -12.62 4.86
C GLU A 35 -3.20 -12.14 5.05
N HIS A 36 -3.38 -10.93 5.58
CA HIS A 36 -4.69 -10.29 5.75
C HIS A 36 -5.13 -9.47 4.53
N GLY A 37 -4.41 -9.53 3.41
CA GLY A 37 -4.84 -8.96 2.14
C GLY A 37 -4.79 -7.43 2.05
N LEU A 38 -3.90 -6.77 2.80
CA LEU A 38 -3.82 -5.30 2.86
C LEU A 38 -3.78 -4.63 1.48
N ARG A 39 -2.98 -5.14 0.54
CA ARG A 39 -2.86 -4.56 -0.80
C ARG A 39 -4.18 -4.59 -1.56
N THR A 40 -4.83 -5.75 -1.57
CA THR A 40 -6.13 -5.93 -2.23
C THR A 40 -7.18 -5.02 -1.60
N MET A 41 -7.20 -4.91 -0.28
CA MET A 41 -8.13 -4.05 0.43
C MET A 41 -7.97 -2.57 0.03
N LEU A 42 -6.73 -2.07 -0.05
CA LEU A 42 -6.47 -0.68 -0.46
C LEU A 42 -6.85 -0.41 -1.92
N ILE A 43 -6.57 -1.36 -2.82
CA ILE A 43 -6.95 -1.24 -4.24
C ILE A 43 -8.48 -1.17 -4.37
N ASN A 44 -9.18 -2.08 -3.71
CA ASN A 44 -10.65 -2.12 -3.75
C ASN A 44 -11.25 -0.87 -3.12
N ALA A 45 -10.71 -0.39 -2.00
CA ALA A 45 -11.21 0.82 -1.34
C ALA A 45 -11.15 2.05 -2.25
N VAL A 46 -10.07 2.21 -3.02
CA VAL A 46 -9.96 3.31 -4.01
C VAL A 46 -10.98 3.12 -5.14
N GLY A 47 -11.18 1.89 -5.62
CA GLY A 47 -12.21 1.57 -6.62
C GLY A 47 -13.61 1.96 -6.14
N THR A 48 -14.01 1.46 -4.97
CA THR A 48 -15.31 1.78 -4.35
C THR A 48 -15.49 3.27 -4.10
N ALA A 49 -14.45 3.98 -3.65
CA ALA A 49 -14.51 5.42 -3.46
C ALA A 49 -14.70 6.18 -4.78
N THR A 50 -14.07 5.70 -5.86
CA THR A 50 -14.23 6.27 -7.21
C THR A 50 -15.66 6.07 -7.72
N GLU A 51 -16.15 4.83 -7.66
CA GLU A 51 -17.54 4.48 -8.05
C GLU A 51 -18.56 5.35 -7.30
N ARG A 52 -18.40 5.46 -5.96
CA ARG A 52 -19.31 6.30 -5.16
C ARG A 52 -19.22 7.78 -5.51
N SER A 53 -18.04 8.26 -5.90
CA SER A 53 -17.88 9.65 -6.33
C SER A 53 -18.57 9.94 -7.66
N GLU A 54 -18.62 8.96 -8.56
CA GLU A 54 -19.33 9.08 -9.84
C GLU A 54 -20.84 9.10 -9.62
N GLU A 55 -21.37 8.18 -8.81
CA GLU A 55 -22.79 8.15 -8.42
C GLU A 55 -23.26 9.49 -7.83
N LEU A 56 -22.45 10.11 -6.98
CA LEU A 56 -22.77 11.39 -6.34
C LEU A 56 -22.71 12.59 -7.28
N ASN A 57 -22.00 12.49 -8.40
CA ASN A 57 -21.92 13.56 -9.39
C ASN A 57 -23.07 13.49 -10.42
N ASP A 58 -23.66 12.30 -10.59
CA ASP A 58 -24.79 12.06 -11.48
C ASP A 58 -26.17 12.36 -10.82
N GLU A 59 -26.18 12.68 -9.52
CA GLU A 59 -27.33 13.20 -8.73
C GLU A 59 -27.43 14.74 -8.77
#